data_AF-A0A838MUT7-F1
#
_entry.id   AF-A0A838MUT7-F1
#
_cell.length_a   1.000
_cell.length_b   1.000
_cell.length_c   1.000
_cell.angle_alpha   90.00
_cell.angle_beta   90.00
_cell.angle_gamma   90.00
#
_symmetry.space_group_name_H-M   'P 1'
#
loop_
_entity.id
_entity.type
_entity.pdbx_description
1 polymer ?
#
loop_
_entity_poly.entity_id
_entity_poly.type
_entity_poly.pdbx_seq_one_letter_code
_entity_poly.pdbx_strand_id
1 'polypeptide(L)'
;MWHPENPIRYDIPATRWPTREEAAASLLFQPIQIGPLELRQRTWVPAMVPWRATEDGFVTPHNLDWYRRFAEGRPGAIVVEATGVRDIPSGPLLRIGHDRFIPGLRELVETVRRGSDGETKLFIQIIDFLSVKRRPEKEKFFARFLTLDEGHRRALAAATADPQWLTAGEKDLRAFLSHAPDELHEQVLNERELEALRCGYRERVTDTHLAHIRELPEVLPGIFADAARRAREAGFDGVELHYAHAYTMASFLSRLNTRQDSYGGALENRVRLPLEVYAAVRERVGDDYVVGVRFLGDEVIAGGSRIKDAVYFAEQFVRAGFDFLSISKGGKFEDAKQPKSGQAVYPYTGESGYECMPTVLSDERGPFGRNIPLVCEIKRAVNEAGFHTPVVAAGGITTFEQAEAILQRGEADIIGAARQSLADPDWFRKARLGRGEEVRRCTYTNYCEALDQAHKQVTCKLWDRVQLDELNVTLSDDGRRRLLPPEWQGSKVQSLKSKVEGDQNGF
;
A
#
# COMPACT_ATOMS: atom_id res chain seq x y z
N MET A 1 -3.02 12.53 -12.62
CA MET A 1 -3.60 12.51 -11.26
C MET A 1 -4.79 13.47 -11.21
N TRP A 2 -5.75 13.23 -10.32
CA TRP A 2 -6.81 14.20 -9.99
C TRP A 2 -6.18 15.39 -9.26
N HIS A 3 -6.76 16.57 -9.43
CA HIS A 3 -6.32 17.80 -8.77
C HIS A 3 -7.55 18.55 -8.30
N PRO A 4 -7.48 19.23 -7.14
CA PRO A 4 -8.56 20.11 -6.70
C PRO A 4 -8.73 21.25 -7.71
N GLU A 5 -9.95 21.76 -7.87
CA GLU A 5 -10.27 22.82 -8.84
C GLU A 5 -9.43 24.09 -8.63
N ASN A 6 -9.19 24.44 -7.35
CA ASN A 6 -8.40 25.60 -6.95
C ASN A 6 -7.21 25.15 -6.08
N PRO A 7 -6.11 24.67 -6.69
CA PRO A 7 -4.98 24.15 -5.93
C PRO A 7 -4.19 25.28 -5.25
N ILE A 8 -3.99 25.15 -3.95
CA ILE A 8 -3.10 25.98 -3.13
C ILE A 8 -1.75 25.27 -3.01
N ARG A 9 -0.65 26.03 -3.20
CA ARG A 9 0.70 25.53 -2.91
C ARG A 9 1.03 25.75 -1.44
N TYR A 10 1.21 24.66 -0.72
CA TYR A 10 1.65 24.67 0.68
C TYR A 10 3.17 24.53 0.76
N ASP A 11 3.78 25.32 1.63
CA ASP A 11 5.16 25.10 2.03
C ASP A 11 5.26 23.87 2.93
N ILE A 12 6.41 23.21 2.90
CA ILE A 12 6.70 22.14 3.86
C ILE A 12 6.77 22.77 5.26
N PRO A 13 5.99 22.29 6.25
CA PRO A 13 5.91 22.92 7.56
C PRO A 13 7.30 23.04 8.18
N ALA A 14 7.66 24.22 8.68
CA ALA A 14 8.90 24.40 9.45
C ALA A 14 8.92 23.44 10.65
N THR A 15 10.12 23.03 11.06
CA THR A 15 10.31 22.11 12.19
C THR A 15 11.49 22.59 13.01
N ARG A 16 11.29 22.60 14.32
CA ARG A 16 12.33 22.63 15.32
C ARG A 16 12.68 21.18 15.64
N TRP A 17 13.89 20.79 15.26
CA TRP A 17 14.37 19.47 15.61
C TRP A 17 14.67 19.38 17.11
N PRO A 18 14.36 18.23 17.76
CA PRO A 18 14.62 18.06 19.17
C PRO A 18 16.13 17.98 19.43
N THR A 19 16.57 18.36 20.63
CA THR A 19 17.87 17.93 21.13
C THR A 19 17.87 16.42 21.39
N ARG A 20 19.04 15.85 21.66
CA ARG A 20 19.14 14.42 22.02
C ARG A 20 18.34 14.11 23.28
N GLU A 21 18.38 15.00 24.27
CA GLU A 21 17.68 14.86 25.55
C GLU A 21 16.16 14.96 25.36
N GLU A 22 15.69 15.93 24.57
CA GLU A 22 14.27 16.06 24.24
C GLU A 22 13.76 14.84 23.48
N ALA A 23 14.53 14.35 22.51
CA ALA A 23 14.18 13.13 21.79
C ALA A 23 14.13 11.91 22.74
N ALA A 24 15.09 11.77 23.65
CA ALA A 24 15.07 10.69 24.63
C ALA A 24 13.86 10.76 25.58
N ALA A 25 13.36 11.95 25.89
CA ALA A 25 12.16 12.13 26.72
C ALA A 25 10.83 12.01 25.94
N SER A 26 10.87 12.07 24.60
CA SER A 26 9.68 12.08 23.74
C SER A 26 9.02 10.71 23.62
N LEU A 27 7.69 10.66 23.53
CA LEU A 27 6.96 9.41 23.30
C LEU A 27 7.41 8.73 22.01
N LEU A 28 7.70 9.50 20.96
CA LEU A 28 8.13 8.96 19.66
C LEU A 28 9.28 7.94 19.77
N PHE A 29 10.21 8.15 20.70
CA PHE A 29 11.37 7.28 20.91
C PHE A 29 11.29 6.41 22.17
N GLN A 30 10.10 6.29 22.78
CA GLN A 30 9.82 5.36 23.89
C GLN A 30 9.26 4.03 23.37
N PRO A 31 9.47 2.93 24.11
CA PRO A 31 8.98 1.63 23.70
C PRO A 31 7.44 1.54 23.73
N ILE A 32 6.92 0.58 22.97
CA ILE A 32 5.49 0.23 22.95
C ILE A 32 5.33 -1.27 22.67
N GLN A 33 4.37 -1.89 23.35
CA GLN A 33 3.96 -3.28 23.12
C GLN A 33 2.98 -3.38 21.95
N ILE A 34 3.16 -4.39 21.09
CA ILE A 34 2.26 -4.77 19.99
C ILE A 34 2.07 -6.29 20.04
N GLY A 35 0.98 -6.74 20.67
CA GLY A 35 0.77 -8.15 20.97
C GLY A 35 1.91 -8.72 21.85
N PRO A 36 2.55 -9.84 21.48
CA PRO A 36 3.65 -10.45 22.23
C PRO A 36 5.03 -9.76 22.04
N LEU A 37 5.10 -8.67 21.25
CA LEU A 37 6.35 -8.04 20.84
C LEU A 37 6.46 -6.61 21.37
N GLU A 38 7.68 -6.19 21.72
CA GLU A 38 7.99 -4.79 22.00
C GLU A 38 8.70 -4.12 20.82
N LEU A 39 8.22 -2.95 20.40
CA LEU A 39 8.99 -2.00 19.60
C LEU A 39 9.79 -1.10 20.53
N ARG A 40 11.08 -0.90 20.25
CA ARG A 40 11.94 0.02 21.02
C ARG A 40 11.54 1.50 20.90
N GLN A 41 10.76 1.83 19.89
CA GLN A 41 10.32 3.19 19.56
C GLN A 41 9.07 3.15 18.69
N ARG A 42 8.31 4.24 18.66
CA ARG A 42 7.01 4.37 17.98
C ARG A 42 7.13 4.82 16.52
N THR A 43 8.19 4.39 15.84
CA THR A 43 8.50 4.80 14.46
C THR A 43 8.28 3.64 13.50
N TRP A 44 7.55 3.88 12.42
CA TRP A 44 7.08 2.85 11.50
C TRP A 44 7.33 3.24 10.05
N VAL A 45 7.95 2.35 9.28
CA VAL A 45 8.09 2.49 7.82
C VAL A 45 7.03 1.61 7.16
N PRO A 46 5.93 2.18 6.64
CA PRO A 46 4.87 1.41 6.00
C PRO A 46 5.37 0.77 4.71
N ALA A 47 4.68 -0.30 4.28
CA ALA A 47 4.94 -0.98 3.02
C ALA A 47 4.89 -0.01 1.83
N MET A 48 5.90 -0.12 0.96
CA MET A 48 6.05 0.61 -0.30
C MET A 48 6.61 -0.35 -1.35
N VAL A 49 5.94 -0.50 -2.48
CA VAL A 49 6.41 -1.35 -3.59
C VAL A 49 7.58 -0.67 -4.31
N PRO A 50 8.80 -1.25 -4.35
CA PRO A 50 9.96 -0.62 -4.95
C PRO A 50 10.29 -1.12 -6.37
N TRP A 51 9.57 -2.12 -6.89
CA TRP A 51 9.83 -2.77 -8.18
C TRP A 51 11.25 -3.37 -8.27
N ARG A 52 11.60 -4.21 -7.28
CA ARG A 52 12.95 -4.81 -7.17
C ARG A 52 12.97 -6.33 -7.19
N ALA A 53 11.82 -6.98 -7.03
CA ALA A 53 11.73 -8.43 -7.13
C ALA A 53 11.97 -8.91 -8.57
N THR A 54 12.11 -10.22 -8.77
CA THR A 54 12.00 -10.79 -10.12
C THR A 54 10.55 -10.76 -10.62
N GLU A 55 10.31 -11.04 -11.90
CA GLU A 55 8.94 -11.20 -12.44
C GLU A 55 8.17 -12.33 -11.74
N ASP A 56 8.87 -13.40 -11.36
CA ASP A 56 8.33 -14.53 -10.59
C ASP A 56 8.22 -14.24 -9.09
N GLY A 57 8.68 -13.06 -8.65
CA GLY A 57 8.54 -12.56 -7.29
C GLY A 57 9.56 -13.07 -6.27
N PHE A 58 10.74 -13.46 -6.72
CA PHE A 58 11.87 -13.77 -5.84
C PHE A 58 12.56 -12.50 -5.35
N VAL A 59 13.12 -12.59 -4.14
CA VAL A 59 14.02 -11.56 -3.57
C VAL A 59 15.26 -11.46 -4.44
N THR A 60 15.69 -10.22 -4.71
CA THR A 60 16.93 -9.91 -5.43
C THR A 60 17.91 -9.14 -4.55
N PRO A 61 19.19 -9.01 -4.94
CA PRO A 61 20.14 -8.12 -4.26
C PRO A 61 19.63 -6.68 -4.11
N HIS A 62 18.84 -6.17 -5.08
CA HIS A 62 18.25 -4.84 -5.00
C HIS A 62 17.20 -4.75 -3.88
N ASN A 63 16.40 -5.80 -3.64
CA ASN A 63 15.51 -5.84 -2.48
C ASN A 63 16.32 -5.80 -1.18
N LEU A 64 17.38 -6.61 -1.08
CA LEU A 64 18.21 -6.68 0.12
C LEU A 64 18.85 -5.32 0.44
N ASP A 65 19.45 -4.68 -0.56
CA ASP A 65 20.05 -3.36 -0.41
C ASP A 65 19.03 -2.29 -0.02
N TRP A 66 17.84 -2.33 -0.61
CA TRP A 66 16.75 -1.41 -0.28
C TRP A 66 16.38 -1.51 1.20
N TYR A 67 16.03 -2.69 1.69
CA TYR A 67 15.60 -2.86 3.08
C TYR A 67 16.75 -2.73 4.08
N ARG A 68 17.98 -3.14 3.72
CA ARG A 68 19.19 -2.81 4.50
C ARG A 68 19.28 -1.32 4.75
N ARG A 69 19.08 -0.52 3.70
CA ARG A 69 19.25 0.92 3.77
C ARG A 69 18.22 1.60 4.68
N PHE A 70 16.99 1.10 4.73
CA PHE A 70 16.00 1.52 5.74
C PHE A 70 16.37 1.05 7.15
N ALA A 71 16.88 -0.17 7.30
CA ALA A 71 17.28 -0.74 8.58
C ALA A 71 18.42 0.03 9.26
N GLU A 72 19.36 0.60 8.50
CA GLU A 72 20.45 1.45 9.01
C GLU A 72 19.96 2.72 9.73
N GLY A 73 18.77 3.19 9.34
CA GLY A 73 18.04 4.28 9.99
C GLY A 73 17.37 3.85 11.30
N ARG A 74 17.39 2.56 11.63
CA ARG A 74 16.87 1.95 12.86
C ARG A 74 15.48 2.44 13.26
N PRO A 75 14.45 2.40 12.39
CA PRO A 75 13.07 2.62 12.81
C PRO A 75 12.63 1.51 13.77
N GLY A 76 11.56 1.73 14.53
CA GLY A 76 10.96 0.71 15.40
C GLY A 76 10.48 -0.49 14.59
N ALA A 77 9.82 -0.22 13.46
CA ALA A 77 9.34 -1.25 12.56
C ALA A 77 9.50 -0.87 11.08
N ILE A 78 9.72 -1.89 10.24
CA ILE A 78 9.60 -1.83 8.78
C ILE A 78 8.55 -2.86 8.36
N VAL A 79 7.66 -2.48 7.45
CA VAL A 79 6.79 -3.43 6.75
C VAL A 79 7.32 -3.58 5.32
N VAL A 80 7.67 -4.81 4.95
CA VAL A 80 8.02 -5.16 3.57
C VAL A 80 6.81 -4.93 2.67
N GLU A 81 7.11 -4.57 1.43
CA GLU A 81 6.16 -4.33 0.35
C GLU A 81 5.05 -5.38 0.28
N ALA A 82 3.97 -4.97 -0.37
CA ALA A 82 2.83 -5.82 -0.67
C ALA A 82 3.31 -7.14 -1.29
N THR A 83 3.10 -8.27 -0.62
CA THR A 83 3.64 -9.58 -0.99
C THR A 83 2.51 -10.53 -1.34
N GLY A 84 2.47 -11.00 -2.58
CA GLY A 84 1.34 -11.76 -3.10
C GLY A 84 1.30 -13.22 -2.63
N VAL A 85 0.12 -13.68 -2.24
CA VAL A 85 -0.14 -15.07 -1.82
C VAL A 85 -0.38 -16.05 -2.97
N ARG A 86 -0.52 -15.56 -4.20
CA ARG A 86 -0.71 -16.38 -5.41
C ARG A 86 0.31 -16.05 -6.49
N ASP A 87 0.58 -17.05 -7.33
CA ASP A 87 1.34 -16.94 -8.56
C ASP A 87 0.45 -16.40 -9.70
N ILE A 88 -0.01 -15.16 -9.55
CA ILE A 88 -0.73 -14.45 -10.61
C ILE A 88 0.27 -13.54 -11.33
N PRO A 89 0.30 -13.55 -12.68
CA PRO A 89 1.10 -12.59 -13.43
C PRO A 89 0.80 -11.15 -12.99
N SER A 90 1.82 -10.46 -12.48
CA SER A 90 1.78 -9.03 -12.17
C SER A 90 3.15 -8.41 -12.43
N GLY A 91 3.29 -7.10 -12.19
CA GLY A 91 4.61 -6.49 -12.13
C GLY A 91 5.52 -7.13 -11.05
N PRO A 92 6.84 -6.92 -11.13
CA PRO A 92 7.84 -7.30 -10.13
C PRO A 92 7.43 -6.97 -8.69
N LEU A 93 6.87 -7.97 -8.02
CA LEU A 93 6.33 -7.91 -6.66
C LEU A 93 6.75 -9.19 -5.93
N LEU A 94 7.14 -9.07 -4.66
CA LEU A 94 7.48 -10.24 -3.86
C LEU A 94 6.30 -11.22 -3.72
N ARG A 95 6.63 -12.50 -3.54
CA ARG A 95 5.67 -13.60 -3.39
C ARG A 95 5.94 -14.42 -2.14
N ILE A 96 4.86 -15.02 -1.63
CA ILE A 96 4.91 -15.92 -0.46
C ILE A 96 3.88 -17.07 -0.57
N GLY A 97 3.38 -17.35 -1.77
CA GLY A 97 2.41 -18.42 -2.02
C GLY A 97 2.98 -19.84 -1.95
N HIS A 98 4.31 -20.00 -1.92
CA HIS A 98 4.98 -21.29 -1.98
C HIS A 98 6.28 -21.29 -1.17
N ASP A 99 6.70 -22.46 -0.67
CA ASP A 99 7.89 -22.61 0.21
C ASP A 99 9.20 -22.21 -0.49
N ARG A 100 9.20 -22.16 -1.82
CA ARG A 100 10.34 -21.74 -2.66
C ARG A 100 10.80 -20.31 -2.39
N PHE A 101 9.94 -19.47 -1.82
CA PHE A 101 10.27 -18.08 -1.52
C PHE A 101 10.94 -17.90 -0.16
N ILE A 102 10.85 -18.90 0.74
CA ILE A 102 11.37 -18.82 2.11
C ILE A 102 12.86 -18.50 2.16
N PRO A 103 13.76 -19.10 1.34
CA PRO A 103 15.19 -18.81 1.43
C PRO A 103 15.54 -17.33 1.19
N GLY A 104 14.99 -16.72 0.12
CA GLY A 104 15.24 -15.31 -0.18
C GLY A 104 14.60 -14.37 0.84
N LEU A 105 13.41 -14.72 1.33
CA LEU A 105 12.74 -13.97 2.39
C LEU A 105 13.52 -14.02 3.71
N ARG A 106 14.12 -15.17 4.05
CA ARG A 106 15.00 -15.32 5.20
C ARG A 106 16.26 -14.47 5.06
N GLU A 107 16.86 -14.43 3.88
CA GLU A 107 18.02 -13.56 3.63
C GLU A 107 17.66 -12.07 3.81
N LEU A 108 16.45 -11.67 3.41
CA LEU A 108 15.93 -10.32 3.61
C LEU A 108 15.73 -10.00 5.09
N VAL A 109 15.17 -10.91 5.87
CA VAL A 109 15.06 -10.80 7.35
C VAL A 109 16.44 -10.60 7.98
N GLU A 110 17.41 -11.45 7.66
CA GLU A 110 18.76 -11.37 8.21
C GLU A 110 19.48 -10.09 7.79
N THR A 111 19.20 -9.60 6.58
CA THR A 111 19.75 -8.34 6.07
C THR A 111 19.25 -7.14 6.88
N VAL A 112 17.95 -7.09 7.19
CA VAL A 112 17.39 -6.03 8.05
C VAL A 112 17.89 -6.14 9.48
N ARG A 113 17.93 -7.36 10.02
CA ARG A 113 18.43 -7.62 11.38
C ARG A 113 19.87 -7.12 11.54
N ARG A 114 20.75 -7.45 10.60
CA ARG A 114 22.13 -6.96 10.57
C ARG A 114 22.22 -5.46 10.34
N GLY A 115 21.43 -4.89 9.42
CA GLY A 115 21.46 -3.45 9.11
C GLY A 115 21.01 -2.57 10.28
N SER A 116 20.17 -3.10 11.17
CA SER A 116 19.63 -2.38 12.34
C SER A 116 20.25 -2.77 13.68
N ASP A 117 21.25 -3.66 13.71
CA ASP A 117 21.76 -4.31 14.94
C ASP A 117 20.64 -4.98 15.78
N GLY A 118 19.60 -5.50 15.11
CA GLY A 118 18.44 -6.12 15.74
C GLY A 118 17.48 -5.13 16.42
N GLU A 119 17.64 -3.82 16.24
CA GLU A 119 16.73 -2.81 16.80
C GLU A 119 15.39 -2.74 16.08
N THR A 120 15.37 -3.02 14.78
CA THR A 120 14.18 -2.87 13.94
C THR A 120 13.42 -4.19 13.81
N LYS A 121 12.11 -4.14 14.09
CA LYS A 121 11.19 -5.24 13.85
C LYS A 121 10.75 -5.27 12.40
N LEU A 122 10.70 -6.45 11.80
CA LEU A 122 10.37 -6.61 10.39
C LEU A 122 9.07 -7.39 10.23
N PHE A 123 8.12 -6.74 9.56
CA PHE A 123 6.84 -7.30 9.17
C PHE A 123 6.79 -7.50 7.66
N ILE A 124 5.97 -8.44 7.20
CA ILE A 124 5.64 -8.59 5.78
C ILE A 124 4.17 -8.33 5.54
N GLN A 125 3.86 -7.53 4.52
CA GLN A 125 2.49 -7.22 4.15
C GLN A 125 1.94 -8.30 3.22
N ILE A 126 0.97 -9.08 3.69
CA ILE A 126 0.38 -10.18 2.92
C ILE A 126 -0.84 -9.68 2.16
N ILE A 127 -0.84 -9.84 0.84
CA ILE A 127 -1.88 -9.30 -0.03
C ILE A 127 -2.48 -10.36 -0.94
N ASP A 128 -3.70 -10.04 -1.38
CA ASP A 128 -4.37 -10.72 -2.46
C ASP A 128 -4.92 -9.72 -3.48
N PHE A 129 -4.89 -10.09 -4.76
CA PHE A 129 -5.45 -9.28 -5.84
C PHE A 129 -6.12 -10.11 -6.92
N LEU A 130 -7.16 -9.53 -7.52
CA LEU A 130 -7.91 -10.10 -8.62
C LEU A 130 -7.32 -9.71 -9.98
N SER A 131 -7.77 -10.35 -11.05
CA SER A 131 -7.22 -10.09 -12.37
C SER A 131 -7.54 -8.67 -12.85
N VAL A 132 -6.50 -7.98 -13.31
CA VAL A 132 -6.60 -6.69 -14.02
C VAL A 132 -5.83 -6.81 -15.32
N LYS A 133 -6.47 -6.43 -16.43
CA LYS A 133 -5.88 -6.43 -17.77
C LYS A 133 -5.61 -5.00 -18.21
N ARG A 134 -4.56 -4.85 -19.02
CA ARG A 134 -4.23 -3.58 -19.66
C ARG A 134 -5.36 -3.15 -20.59
N ARG A 135 -5.58 -1.83 -20.68
CA ARG A 135 -6.54 -1.26 -21.63
C ARG A 135 -6.21 -1.72 -23.04
N PRO A 136 -7.17 -2.32 -23.77
CA PRO A 136 -6.94 -2.74 -25.15
C PRO A 136 -6.95 -1.53 -26.10
N GLU A 137 -6.37 -1.72 -27.29
CA GLU A 137 -6.73 -0.84 -28.42
C GLU A 137 -8.19 -1.06 -28.78
N LYS A 138 -8.87 0.00 -29.25
CA LYS A 138 -10.31 -0.02 -29.55
C LYS A 138 -10.67 -1.11 -30.55
N GLU A 139 -9.93 -1.23 -31.63
CA GLU A 139 -10.13 -2.25 -32.67
C GLU A 139 -9.92 -3.65 -32.11
N LYS A 140 -8.91 -3.85 -31.23
CA LYS A 140 -8.66 -5.14 -30.59
C LYS A 140 -9.79 -5.52 -29.64
N PHE A 141 -10.40 -4.56 -28.95
CA PHE A 141 -11.55 -4.79 -28.09
C PHE A 141 -12.73 -5.34 -28.87
N PHE A 142 -13.18 -4.62 -29.90
CA PHE A 142 -14.31 -5.06 -30.71
C PHE A 142 -14.01 -6.30 -31.57
N ALA A 143 -12.74 -6.56 -31.90
CA ALA A 143 -12.39 -7.77 -32.65
C ALA A 143 -12.29 -9.03 -31.77
N ARG A 144 -11.87 -8.91 -30.50
CA ARG A 144 -11.46 -10.07 -29.68
C ARG A 144 -12.09 -10.18 -28.30
N PHE A 145 -12.45 -9.07 -27.67
CA PHE A 145 -12.83 -9.05 -26.25
C PHE A 145 -14.33 -8.84 -26.03
N LEU A 146 -15.01 -8.11 -26.92
CA LEU A 146 -16.46 -7.98 -26.87
C LEU A 146 -17.14 -9.27 -27.37
N THR A 147 -18.01 -9.84 -26.54
CA THR A 147 -18.93 -10.91 -26.96
C THR A 147 -20.22 -10.24 -27.43
N LEU A 148 -20.50 -10.28 -28.73
CA LEU A 148 -21.70 -9.68 -29.30
C LEU A 148 -22.92 -10.57 -29.05
N ASP A 149 -24.05 -9.94 -28.79
CA ASP A 149 -25.35 -10.60 -28.63
C ASP A 149 -26.48 -9.80 -29.29
N GLU A 150 -27.72 -10.30 -29.16
CA GLU A 150 -28.92 -9.63 -29.67
C GLU A 150 -29.23 -8.30 -28.99
N GLY A 151 -28.77 -8.09 -27.75
CA GLY A 151 -28.90 -6.83 -27.04
C GLY A 151 -28.13 -5.72 -27.75
N HIS A 152 -26.87 -6.00 -28.09
CA HIS A 152 -26.01 -5.08 -28.84
C HIS A 152 -26.61 -4.71 -30.20
N ARG A 153 -27.17 -5.69 -30.94
CA ARG A 153 -27.81 -5.47 -32.24
C ARG A 153 -28.97 -4.50 -32.14
N ARG A 154 -29.88 -4.73 -31.17
CA ARG A 154 -31.03 -3.86 -30.94
C ARG A 154 -30.61 -2.45 -30.51
N ALA A 155 -29.64 -2.35 -29.60
CA ALA A 155 -29.13 -1.07 -29.13
C ALA A 155 -28.49 -0.28 -30.28
N LEU A 156 -27.69 -0.94 -31.13
CA LEU A 156 -27.07 -0.31 -32.29
C LEU A 156 -28.11 0.12 -33.34
N ALA A 157 -29.10 -0.73 -33.63
CA ALA A 157 -30.20 -0.40 -34.54
C ALA A 157 -30.99 0.82 -34.05
N ALA A 158 -31.29 0.88 -32.75
CA ALA A 158 -31.99 2.01 -32.15
C ALA A 158 -31.15 3.29 -32.18
N ALA A 159 -29.89 3.21 -31.74
CA ALA A 159 -29.00 4.37 -31.65
C ALA A 159 -28.62 4.98 -33.01
N THR A 160 -28.61 4.17 -34.07
CA THR A 160 -28.34 4.63 -35.45
C THR A 160 -29.62 4.88 -36.27
N ALA A 161 -30.79 4.56 -35.71
CA ALA A 161 -32.08 4.53 -36.41
C ALA A 161 -32.05 3.66 -37.69
N ASP A 162 -31.29 2.56 -37.66
CA ASP A 162 -31.07 1.70 -38.82
C ASP A 162 -31.36 0.22 -38.49
N PRO A 163 -32.48 -0.35 -38.99
CA PRO A 163 -32.86 -1.72 -38.70
C PRO A 163 -31.92 -2.75 -39.33
N GLN A 164 -31.01 -2.37 -40.25
CA GLN A 164 -30.08 -3.32 -40.88
C GLN A 164 -29.21 -4.06 -39.85
N TRP A 165 -28.89 -3.40 -38.72
CA TRP A 165 -28.05 -3.95 -37.66
C TRP A 165 -28.66 -5.17 -36.96
N LEU A 166 -29.99 -5.33 -37.04
CA LEU A 166 -30.68 -6.50 -36.49
C LEU A 166 -30.29 -7.79 -37.22
N THR A 167 -29.98 -7.70 -38.52
CA THR A 167 -29.65 -8.87 -39.36
C THR A 167 -28.23 -8.86 -39.92
N ALA A 168 -27.47 -7.77 -39.73
CA ALA A 168 -26.12 -7.63 -40.26
C ALA A 168 -25.17 -8.72 -39.73
N GLY A 169 -24.18 -9.10 -40.55
CA GLY A 169 -23.18 -10.09 -40.14
C GLY A 169 -22.37 -9.61 -38.95
N GLU A 170 -21.95 -10.52 -38.07
CA GLU A 170 -21.14 -10.16 -36.89
C GLU A 170 -19.85 -9.39 -37.28
N LYS A 171 -19.25 -9.75 -38.40
CA LYS A 171 -18.08 -9.06 -38.96
C LYS A 171 -18.36 -7.58 -39.25
N ASP A 172 -19.54 -7.27 -39.79
CA ASP A 172 -19.93 -5.90 -40.14
C ASP A 172 -20.22 -5.09 -38.88
N LEU A 173 -20.89 -5.69 -37.88
CA LEU A 173 -21.08 -5.06 -36.57
C LEU A 173 -19.75 -4.71 -35.91
N ARG A 174 -18.81 -5.66 -35.85
CA ARG A 174 -17.49 -5.43 -35.26
C ARG A 174 -16.73 -4.34 -36.00
N ALA A 175 -16.75 -4.37 -37.33
CA ALA A 175 -16.09 -3.36 -38.16
C ALA A 175 -16.67 -1.96 -37.93
N PHE A 176 -18.00 -1.84 -37.86
CA PHE A 176 -18.69 -0.59 -37.59
C PHE A 176 -18.39 -0.06 -36.18
N LEU A 177 -18.60 -0.87 -35.15
CA LEU A 177 -18.37 -0.48 -33.75
C LEU A 177 -16.91 -0.09 -33.48
N SER A 178 -15.95 -0.71 -34.17
CA SER A 178 -14.51 -0.38 -34.03
C SER A 178 -14.21 1.08 -34.40
N HIS A 179 -14.96 1.66 -35.34
CA HIS A 179 -14.75 3.03 -35.82
C HIS A 179 -15.83 4.01 -35.36
N ALA A 180 -16.86 3.52 -34.66
CA ALA A 180 -17.94 4.33 -34.11
C ALA A 180 -17.42 5.33 -33.06
N PRO A 181 -18.06 6.50 -32.90
CA PRO A 181 -17.70 7.47 -31.87
C PRO A 181 -18.07 6.96 -30.47
N ASP A 182 -17.46 7.55 -29.43
CA ASP A 182 -17.60 7.08 -28.05
C ASP A 182 -19.04 7.26 -27.53
N GLU A 183 -19.77 8.28 -28.00
CA GLU A 183 -21.18 8.50 -27.67
C GLU A 183 -22.08 7.36 -28.14
N LEU A 184 -21.71 6.69 -29.24
CA LEU A 184 -22.44 5.52 -29.72
C LEU A 184 -22.10 4.29 -28.87
N HIS A 185 -20.87 4.18 -28.39
CA HIS A 185 -20.48 3.09 -27.48
C HIS A 185 -21.23 3.15 -26.16
N GLU A 186 -21.45 4.35 -25.62
CA GLU A 186 -22.24 4.56 -24.40
C GLU A 186 -23.71 4.13 -24.53
N GLN A 187 -24.23 4.12 -25.76
CA GLN A 187 -25.61 3.68 -26.04
C GLN A 187 -25.72 2.18 -26.33
N VAL A 188 -24.63 1.55 -26.80
CA VAL A 188 -24.63 0.16 -27.27
C VAL A 188 -24.05 -0.82 -26.25
N LEU A 189 -23.01 -0.41 -25.51
CA LEU A 189 -22.31 -1.26 -24.55
C LEU A 189 -22.92 -1.11 -23.16
N ASN A 190 -22.92 -2.20 -22.38
CA ASN A 190 -23.23 -2.10 -20.96
C ASN A 190 -22.08 -1.46 -20.16
N GLU A 191 -22.34 -1.13 -18.88
CA GLU A 191 -21.35 -0.46 -18.01
C GLU A 191 -20.02 -1.24 -17.91
N ARG A 192 -20.06 -2.57 -17.82
CA ARG A 192 -18.86 -3.41 -17.67
C ARG A 192 -18.07 -3.53 -18.97
N GLU A 193 -18.75 -3.61 -20.10
CA GLU A 193 -18.11 -3.59 -21.42
C GLU A 193 -17.47 -2.24 -21.72
N LEU A 194 -18.16 -1.15 -21.38
CA LEU A 194 -17.65 0.20 -21.53
C LEU A 194 -16.42 0.43 -20.63
N GLU A 195 -16.47 -0.03 -19.38
CA GLU A 195 -15.32 -0.03 -18.47
C GLU A 195 -14.16 -0.87 -19.05
N ALA A 196 -14.43 -2.07 -19.57
CA ALA A 196 -13.40 -2.93 -20.14
C ALA A 196 -12.74 -2.32 -21.40
N LEU A 197 -13.50 -1.61 -22.23
CA LEU A 197 -12.99 -0.87 -23.38
C LEU A 197 -12.11 0.32 -22.93
N ARG A 198 -12.59 1.09 -21.94
CA ARG A 198 -11.93 2.34 -21.51
C ARG A 198 -10.74 2.10 -20.60
N CYS A 199 -10.83 1.14 -19.67
CA CYS A 199 -9.88 0.94 -18.59
C CYS A 199 -9.19 -0.43 -18.61
N GLY A 200 -9.69 -1.38 -19.41
CA GLY A 200 -9.26 -2.78 -19.39
C GLY A 200 -10.14 -3.64 -18.49
N TYR A 201 -10.19 -4.94 -18.78
CA TYR A 201 -10.96 -5.90 -17.99
C TYR A 201 -10.43 -5.99 -16.55
N ARG A 202 -11.33 -5.93 -15.57
CA ARG A 202 -11.02 -6.26 -14.17
C ARG A 202 -12.09 -7.13 -13.57
N GLU A 203 -11.67 -8.07 -12.74
CA GLU A 203 -12.57 -8.84 -11.89
C GLU A 203 -12.95 -8.03 -10.65
N ARG A 204 -14.18 -8.24 -10.16
CA ARG A 204 -14.72 -7.69 -8.91
C ARG A 204 -15.12 -8.84 -8.01
N VAL A 205 -15.13 -8.62 -6.69
CA VAL A 205 -15.60 -9.62 -5.71
C VAL A 205 -17.08 -10.01 -5.90
N THR A 206 -17.83 -9.19 -6.64
CA THR A 206 -19.23 -9.39 -7.01
C THR A 206 -19.43 -10.25 -8.27
N ASP A 207 -18.35 -10.60 -8.99
CA ASP A 207 -18.42 -11.40 -10.22
C ASP A 207 -18.63 -12.90 -9.90
N THR A 208 -19.62 -13.23 -9.07
CA THR A 208 -19.89 -14.58 -8.53
C THR A 208 -20.37 -15.60 -9.57
N HIS A 209 -20.63 -15.16 -10.80
CA HIS A 209 -20.80 -16.04 -11.95
C HIS A 209 -19.49 -16.77 -12.30
N LEU A 210 -18.33 -16.18 -11.97
CA LEU A 210 -17.02 -16.81 -12.06
C LEU A 210 -16.79 -17.69 -10.84
N ALA A 211 -16.52 -18.98 -11.06
CA ALA A 211 -16.36 -19.96 -9.98
C ALA A 211 -15.26 -19.56 -8.98
N HIS A 212 -14.08 -19.18 -9.48
CA HIS A 212 -12.96 -18.77 -8.63
C HIS A 212 -13.19 -17.48 -7.84
N ILE A 213 -14.12 -16.62 -8.26
CA ILE A 213 -14.52 -15.42 -7.50
C ILE A 213 -15.58 -15.77 -6.45
N ARG A 214 -16.52 -16.65 -6.80
CA ARG A 214 -17.52 -17.15 -5.86
C ARG A 214 -16.83 -17.88 -4.71
N GLU A 215 -15.82 -18.68 -5.02
CA GLU A 215 -15.08 -19.57 -4.12
C GLU A 215 -13.95 -18.89 -3.31
N LEU A 216 -13.81 -17.56 -3.41
CA LEU A 216 -12.80 -16.82 -2.65
C LEU A 216 -12.93 -17.04 -1.12
N PRO A 217 -14.14 -17.06 -0.53
CA PRO A 217 -14.26 -17.27 0.91
C PRO A 217 -13.74 -18.65 1.38
N GLU A 218 -13.85 -19.69 0.55
CA GLU A 218 -13.33 -21.02 0.87
C GLU A 218 -11.80 -21.10 0.70
N VAL A 219 -11.23 -20.33 -0.22
CA VAL A 219 -9.81 -20.44 -0.59
C VAL A 219 -8.91 -19.47 0.20
N LEU A 220 -9.34 -18.23 0.38
CA LEU A 220 -8.48 -17.17 0.92
C LEU A 220 -7.98 -17.41 2.35
N PRO A 221 -8.79 -17.93 3.31
CA PRO A 221 -8.30 -18.17 4.67
C PRO A 221 -7.07 -19.10 4.71
N GLY A 222 -7.11 -20.23 3.99
CA GLY A 222 -6.02 -21.20 3.96
C GLY A 222 -4.73 -20.63 3.34
N ILE A 223 -4.83 -19.94 2.22
CA ILE A 223 -3.63 -19.41 1.53
C ILE A 223 -2.96 -18.27 2.31
N PHE A 224 -3.75 -17.43 3.01
CA PHE A 224 -3.19 -16.40 3.88
C PHE A 224 -2.53 -17.00 5.12
N ALA A 225 -3.15 -18.04 5.71
CA ALA A 225 -2.57 -18.77 6.83
C ALA A 225 -1.23 -19.44 6.45
N ASP A 226 -1.17 -20.08 5.27
CA ASP A 226 0.06 -20.67 4.75
C ASP A 226 1.14 -19.60 4.48
N ALA A 227 0.76 -18.44 3.94
CA ALA A 227 1.67 -17.31 3.75
C ALA A 227 2.23 -16.79 5.08
N ALA A 228 1.39 -16.63 6.10
CA ALA A 228 1.81 -16.19 7.42
C ALA A 228 2.74 -17.21 8.11
N ARG A 229 2.47 -18.51 7.95
CA ARG A 229 3.36 -19.59 8.37
C ARG A 229 4.75 -19.47 7.74
N ARG A 230 4.81 -19.23 6.42
CA ARG A 230 6.07 -19.03 5.68
C ARG A 230 6.81 -17.79 6.14
N ALA A 231 6.09 -16.71 6.45
CA ALA A 231 6.68 -15.50 7.01
C ALA A 231 7.35 -15.78 8.36
N ARG A 232 6.64 -16.50 9.25
CA ARG A 232 7.20 -16.94 10.53
C ARG A 232 8.44 -17.83 10.34
N GLU A 233 8.40 -18.79 9.41
CA GLU A 233 9.54 -19.68 9.10
C GLU A 233 10.74 -18.93 8.48
N ALA A 234 10.49 -17.86 7.72
CA ALA A 234 11.53 -16.98 7.20
C ALA A 234 12.16 -16.09 8.28
N GLY A 235 11.51 -15.95 9.44
CA GLY A 235 12.03 -15.21 10.60
C GLY A 235 11.54 -13.77 10.72
N PHE A 236 10.47 -13.39 10.00
CA PHE A 236 9.77 -12.13 10.25
C PHE A 236 9.26 -12.06 11.70
N ASP A 237 9.17 -10.88 12.29
CA ASP A 237 8.64 -10.69 13.64
C ASP A 237 7.09 -10.72 13.66
N GLY A 238 6.46 -10.58 12.49
CA GLY A 238 5.01 -10.60 12.34
C GLY A 238 4.55 -10.41 10.90
N VAL A 239 3.23 -10.35 10.71
CA VAL A 239 2.58 -10.07 9.42
C VAL A 239 1.62 -8.90 9.53
N GLU A 240 1.50 -8.12 8.45
CA GLU A 240 0.43 -7.13 8.26
C GLU A 240 -0.54 -7.66 7.19
N LEU A 241 -1.77 -8.00 7.59
CA LEU A 241 -2.81 -8.43 6.65
C LEU A 241 -3.34 -7.19 5.91
N HIS A 242 -3.26 -7.19 4.58
CA HIS A 242 -3.56 -6.00 3.80
C HIS A 242 -5.01 -5.95 3.32
N TYR A 243 -5.84 -5.21 4.04
CA TYR A 243 -7.25 -4.99 3.78
C TYR A 243 -7.54 -3.56 3.30
N ALA A 244 -6.57 -2.94 2.62
CA ALA A 244 -6.66 -1.56 2.15
C ALA A 244 -6.59 -1.41 0.62
N HIS A 245 -6.85 -0.18 0.16
CA HIS A 245 -6.71 0.26 -1.23
C HIS A 245 -7.57 -0.55 -2.22
N ALA A 246 -7.00 -0.94 -3.36
CA ALA A 246 -7.71 -1.55 -4.47
C ALA A 246 -7.65 -3.09 -4.48
N TYR A 247 -7.24 -3.70 -3.38
CA TYR A 247 -6.99 -5.14 -3.26
C TYR A 247 -8.23 -5.94 -2.84
N THR A 248 -8.16 -7.28 -2.93
CA THR A 248 -9.32 -8.17 -2.77
C THR A 248 -10.04 -7.94 -1.44
N MET A 249 -9.29 -7.90 -0.33
CA MET A 249 -9.88 -7.75 1.01
C MET A 249 -10.54 -6.39 1.24
N ALA A 250 -9.95 -5.31 0.70
CA ALA A 250 -10.59 -4.00 0.71
C ALA A 250 -11.88 -3.98 -0.11
N SER A 251 -11.93 -4.73 -1.21
CA SER A 251 -13.14 -4.91 -2.00
C SER A 251 -14.24 -5.65 -1.23
N PHE A 252 -13.91 -6.65 -0.39
CA PHE A 252 -14.89 -7.31 0.49
C PHE A 252 -15.46 -6.35 1.55
N LEU A 253 -14.61 -5.50 2.14
CA LEU A 253 -15.01 -4.48 3.11
C LEU A 253 -15.79 -3.30 2.49
N SER A 254 -15.75 -3.12 1.17
CA SER A 254 -16.37 -1.98 0.49
C SER A 254 -17.89 -2.06 0.46
N ARG A 255 -18.60 -0.92 0.53
CA ARG A 255 -20.07 -0.88 0.33
C ARG A 255 -20.49 -1.31 -1.07
N LEU A 256 -19.56 -1.27 -2.02
CA LEU A 256 -19.76 -1.73 -3.38
C LEU A 256 -19.71 -3.26 -3.50
N ASN A 257 -19.40 -3.98 -2.42
CA ASN A 257 -19.59 -5.42 -2.34
C ASN A 257 -21.07 -5.76 -2.19
N THR A 258 -21.75 -5.89 -3.32
CA THR A 258 -23.19 -6.20 -3.41
C THR A 258 -23.49 -7.69 -3.59
N ARG A 259 -22.55 -8.58 -3.19
CA ARG A 259 -22.82 -10.04 -3.18
C ARG A 259 -24.09 -10.33 -2.36
N GLN A 260 -24.85 -11.31 -2.84
CA GLN A 260 -26.12 -11.72 -2.24
C GLN A 260 -25.97 -12.93 -1.28
N ASP A 261 -24.75 -13.45 -1.15
CA ASP A 261 -24.41 -14.45 -0.15
C ASP A 261 -24.03 -13.80 1.18
N SER A 262 -23.57 -14.59 2.15
CA SER A 262 -23.16 -14.13 3.48
C SER A 262 -21.85 -13.34 3.52
N TYR A 263 -21.32 -12.93 2.36
CA TYR A 263 -20.04 -12.23 2.22
C TYR A 263 -20.16 -10.84 1.56
N GLY A 264 -21.37 -10.33 1.33
CA GLY A 264 -21.61 -8.97 0.86
C GLY A 264 -22.89 -8.33 1.38
N GLY A 265 -23.17 -7.11 0.92
CA GLY A 265 -24.31 -6.31 1.34
C GLY A 265 -24.12 -5.75 2.76
N ALA A 266 -24.76 -6.39 3.73
CA ALA A 266 -24.77 -5.96 5.12
C ALA A 266 -23.34 -5.82 5.70
N LEU A 267 -23.16 -4.89 6.64
CA LEU A 267 -21.85 -4.56 7.22
C LEU A 267 -21.20 -5.78 7.89
N GLU A 268 -22.00 -6.61 8.54
CA GLU A 268 -21.64 -7.86 9.22
C GLU A 268 -21.14 -8.93 8.23
N ASN A 269 -21.74 -8.98 7.03
CA ASN A 269 -21.33 -9.91 5.98
C ASN A 269 -20.02 -9.48 5.31
N ARG A 270 -19.84 -8.18 5.10
CA ARG A 270 -18.64 -7.62 4.45
C ARG A 270 -17.35 -7.85 5.26
N VAL A 271 -17.45 -7.85 6.59
CA VAL A 271 -16.30 -8.10 7.48
C VAL A 271 -16.03 -9.59 7.72
N ARG A 272 -16.97 -10.48 7.36
CA ARG A 272 -16.90 -11.92 7.64
C ARG A 272 -15.62 -12.56 7.12
N LEU A 273 -15.35 -12.44 5.82
CA LEU A 273 -14.17 -13.05 5.22
C LEU A 273 -12.84 -12.50 5.80
N PRO A 274 -12.67 -11.17 5.98
CA PRO A 274 -11.54 -10.63 6.73
C PRO A 274 -11.32 -11.28 8.11
N LEU A 275 -12.39 -11.54 8.88
CA LEU A 275 -12.29 -12.20 10.18
C LEU A 275 -11.97 -13.70 10.06
N GLU A 276 -12.53 -14.40 9.08
CA GLU A 276 -12.21 -15.81 8.79
C GLU A 276 -10.74 -15.97 8.37
N VAL A 277 -10.21 -15.05 7.56
CA VAL A 277 -8.79 -15.00 7.21
C VAL A 277 -7.93 -14.77 8.45
N TYR A 278 -8.28 -13.81 9.30
CA TYR A 278 -7.56 -13.60 10.56
C TYR A 278 -7.56 -14.85 11.44
N ALA A 279 -8.72 -15.49 11.63
CA ALA A 279 -8.84 -16.68 12.47
C ALA A 279 -7.95 -17.81 11.97
N ALA A 280 -7.96 -18.09 10.66
CA ALA A 280 -7.10 -19.11 10.06
C ALA A 280 -5.60 -18.76 10.18
N VAL A 281 -5.24 -17.48 9.99
CA VAL A 281 -3.86 -17.01 10.20
C VAL A 281 -3.45 -17.21 11.65
N ARG A 282 -4.25 -16.75 12.61
CA ARG A 282 -3.98 -16.86 14.05
C ARG A 282 -3.83 -18.31 14.49
N GLU A 283 -4.74 -19.19 14.09
CA GLU A 283 -4.66 -20.64 14.35
C GLU A 283 -3.34 -21.21 13.84
N ARG A 284 -2.90 -20.78 12.65
CA ARG A 284 -1.69 -21.31 12.03
C ARG A 284 -0.40 -20.80 12.66
N VAL A 285 -0.37 -19.54 13.08
CA VAL A 285 0.85 -18.89 13.57
C VAL A 285 0.91 -18.77 15.09
N GLY A 286 -0.12 -19.17 15.84
CA GLY A 286 -0.14 -19.11 17.29
C GLY A 286 -0.25 -17.69 17.87
N ASP A 287 -0.42 -17.61 19.19
CA ASP A 287 -0.60 -16.36 19.94
C ASP A 287 0.74 -15.63 20.22
N ASP A 288 1.87 -16.31 20.03
CA ASP A 288 3.22 -15.78 20.26
C ASP A 288 3.81 -15.05 19.03
N TYR A 289 3.00 -14.86 17.98
CA TYR A 289 3.41 -14.23 16.72
C TYR A 289 2.52 -13.02 16.39
N VAL A 290 3.10 -11.90 15.95
CA VAL A 290 2.32 -10.67 15.72
C VAL A 290 1.53 -10.74 14.41
N VAL A 291 0.23 -10.47 14.48
CA VAL A 291 -0.69 -10.37 13.35
C VAL A 291 -1.46 -9.05 13.44
N GLY A 292 -1.11 -8.10 12.58
CA GLY A 292 -1.82 -6.83 12.45
C GLY A 292 -2.60 -6.72 11.15
N VAL A 293 -3.35 -5.63 11.00
CA VAL A 293 -4.13 -5.32 9.80
C VAL A 293 -3.86 -3.92 9.32
N ARG A 294 -3.79 -3.74 8.00
CA ARG A 294 -3.90 -2.43 7.36
C ARG A 294 -5.22 -2.29 6.63
N PHE A 295 -6.04 -1.30 6.96
CA PHE A 295 -7.35 -1.08 6.33
C PHE A 295 -7.64 0.40 6.07
N LEU A 296 -8.68 0.67 5.28
CA LEU A 296 -9.10 2.03 4.93
C LEU A 296 -10.06 2.58 5.98
N GLY A 297 -9.78 3.78 6.48
CA GLY A 297 -10.76 4.52 7.25
C GLY A 297 -11.72 5.37 6.39
N ASP A 298 -11.40 5.57 5.11
CA ASP A 298 -12.31 6.10 4.10
C ASP A 298 -11.87 5.61 2.71
N GLU A 299 -12.81 5.16 1.88
CA GLU A 299 -12.53 4.75 0.50
C GLU A 299 -12.44 5.92 -0.49
N VAL A 300 -13.07 7.07 -0.19
CA VAL A 300 -13.05 8.27 -1.03
C VAL A 300 -13.52 8.01 -2.46
N ILE A 301 -14.55 7.19 -2.60
CA ILE A 301 -15.22 6.92 -3.87
C ILE A 301 -16.73 7.03 -3.71
N ALA A 302 -17.43 7.36 -4.78
CA ALA A 302 -18.89 7.38 -4.79
C ALA A 302 -19.47 6.03 -4.33
N GLY A 303 -20.43 6.07 -3.40
CA GLY A 303 -21.06 4.87 -2.83
C GLY A 303 -20.19 4.01 -1.90
N GLY A 304 -18.90 4.34 -1.72
CA GLY A 304 -17.97 3.53 -0.90
C GLY A 304 -18.20 3.57 0.61
N SER A 305 -17.43 2.74 1.32
CA SER A 305 -17.32 2.77 2.78
C SER A 305 -16.73 4.12 3.25
N ARG A 306 -17.13 4.52 4.46
CA ARG A 306 -16.75 5.78 5.12
C ARG A 306 -16.35 5.48 6.57
N ILE A 307 -15.95 6.50 7.31
CA ILE A 307 -15.43 6.38 8.67
C ILE A 307 -16.31 5.57 9.62
N LYS A 308 -17.65 5.65 9.49
CA LYS A 308 -18.58 4.83 10.29
C LYS A 308 -18.43 3.32 10.07
N ASP A 309 -18.21 2.87 8.82
CA ASP A 309 -17.93 1.45 8.58
C ASP A 309 -16.57 1.07 9.14
N ALA A 310 -15.57 1.94 8.96
CA ALA A 310 -14.22 1.70 9.41
C ALA A 310 -14.13 1.58 10.94
N VAL A 311 -14.89 2.39 11.68
CA VAL A 311 -15.03 2.27 13.14
C VAL A 311 -15.60 0.90 13.51
N TYR A 312 -16.68 0.48 12.85
CA TYR A 312 -17.25 -0.86 13.08
C TYR A 312 -16.21 -1.96 12.78
N PHE A 313 -15.50 -1.89 11.65
CA PHE A 313 -14.48 -2.87 11.30
C PHE A 313 -13.34 -2.90 12.31
N ALA A 314 -12.88 -1.73 12.77
CA ALA A 314 -11.85 -1.63 13.81
C ALA A 314 -12.27 -2.34 15.09
N GLU A 315 -13.50 -2.14 15.55
CA GLU A 315 -14.05 -2.83 16.72
C GLU A 315 -14.08 -4.35 16.51
N GLN A 316 -14.50 -4.83 15.33
CA GLN A 316 -14.47 -6.27 15.03
C GLN A 316 -13.04 -6.83 15.03
N PHE A 317 -12.08 -6.09 14.48
CA PHE A 317 -10.68 -6.51 14.42
C PHE A 317 -10.04 -6.59 15.82
N VAL A 318 -10.26 -5.60 16.68
CA VAL A 318 -9.70 -5.65 18.05
C VAL A 318 -10.38 -6.73 18.90
N ARG A 319 -11.70 -6.97 18.70
CA ARG A 319 -12.41 -8.09 19.34
C ARG A 319 -11.90 -9.46 18.88
N ALA A 320 -11.49 -9.58 17.62
CA ALA A 320 -10.90 -10.80 17.10
C ALA A 320 -9.49 -11.06 17.65
N GLY A 321 -8.73 -10.01 18.01
CA GLY A 321 -7.39 -10.11 18.59
C GLY A 321 -6.26 -9.66 17.65
N PHE A 322 -6.53 -8.76 16.70
CA PHE A 322 -5.45 -8.14 15.95
C PHE A 322 -4.51 -7.36 16.88
N ASP A 323 -3.20 -7.52 16.67
CA ASP A 323 -2.17 -6.97 17.56
C ASP A 323 -1.87 -5.49 17.30
N PHE A 324 -2.18 -5.00 16.10
CA PHE A 324 -2.13 -3.58 15.75
C PHE A 324 -3.08 -3.26 14.59
N LEU A 325 -3.50 -2.00 14.51
CA LEU A 325 -4.29 -1.45 13.41
C LEU A 325 -3.48 -0.39 12.65
N SER A 326 -3.30 -0.56 11.35
CA SER A 326 -2.58 0.34 10.46
C SER A 326 -3.57 1.05 9.54
N ILE A 327 -3.69 2.37 9.67
CA ILE A 327 -4.80 3.10 9.05
C ILE A 327 -4.35 3.79 7.77
N SER A 328 -5.14 3.64 6.71
CA SER A 328 -4.93 4.30 5.43
C SER A 328 -6.21 4.90 4.87
N LYS A 329 -6.13 5.51 3.68
CA LYS A 329 -7.25 6.20 3.03
C LYS A 329 -7.12 6.08 1.51
N GLY A 330 -8.25 5.88 0.82
CA GLY A 330 -8.33 5.92 -0.64
C GLY A 330 -7.45 4.91 -1.38
N GLY A 331 -7.13 5.24 -2.64
CA GLY A 331 -6.39 4.37 -3.56
C GLY A 331 -7.27 3.27 -4.15
N LYS A 332 -8.30 3.66 -4.92
CA LYS A 332 -9.34 2.77 -5.46
C LYS A 332 -9.33 2.76 -6.99
N PHE A 333 -9.83 1.67 -7.59
CA PHE A 333 -9.95 1.60 -9.05
C PHE A 333 -11.23 2.28 -9.56
N GLU A 334 -12.23 2.43 -8.69
CA GLU A 334 -13.57 2.92 -9.03
C GLU A 334 -13.58 4.39 -9.51
N ASP A 335 -12.62 5.20 -9.08
CA ASP A 335 -12.46 6.60 -9.52
C ASP A 335 -11.15 6.84 -10.29
N ALA A 336 -10.43 5.77 -10.64
CA ALA A 336 -9.18 5.86 -11.37
C ALA A 336 -9.41 6.47 -12.77
N LYS A 337 -8.48 7.33 -13.19
CA LYS A 337 -8.51 7.92 -14.53
C LYS A 337 -8.24 6.85 -15.58
N GLN A 338 -8.86 7.05 -16.75
CA GLN A 338 -8.67 6.21 -17.91
C GLN A 338 -7.18 6.11 -18.30
N PRO A 339 -6.58 4.91 -18.32
CA PRO A 339 -5.19 4.71 -18.73
C PRO A 339 -5.02 4.86 -20.25
N LYS A 340 -3.78 5.01 -20.72
CA LYS A 340 -3.49 4.91 -22.15
C LYS A 340 -3.65 3.46 -22.63
N SER A 341 -3.91 3.26 -23.92
CA SER A 341 -3.91 1.91 -24.50
C SER A 341 -2.59 1.18 -24.19
N GLY A 342 -2.69 -0.09 -23.83
CA GLY A 342 -1.54 -0.91 -23.42
C GLY A 342 -1.08 -0.69 -21.97
N GLN A 343 -1.68 0.23 -21.20
CA GLN A 343 -1.39 0.44 -19.78
C GLN A 343 -2.48 -0.17 -18.90
N ALA A 344 -2.13 -0.57 -17.68
CA ALA A 344 -3.11 -1.00 -16.68
C ALA A 344 -3.72 0.22 -15.99
N VAL A 345 -4.95 0.07 -15.48
CA VAL A 345 -5.55 1.06 -14.59
C VAL A 345 -4.70 1.18 -13.31
N TYR A 346 -4.57 2.40 -12.79
CA TYR A 346 -3.74 2.68 -11.62
C TYR A 346 -4.56 3.41 -10.54
N PRO A 347 -4.64 2.88 -9.30
CA PRO A 347 -5.66 3.25 -8.33
C PRO A 347 -5.42 4.62 -7.68
N TYR A 348 -4.26 5.24 -7.91
CA TYR A 348 -3.93 6.53 -7.31
C TYR A 348 -4.09 7.71 -8.28
N THR A 349 -4.78 7.51 -9.39
CA THR A 349 -5.00 8.57 -10.39
C THR A 349 -6.24 9.42 -10.16
N GLY A 350 -7.22 8.92 -9.39
CA GLY A 350 -8.47 9.59 -9.02
C GLY A 350 -8.38 10.47 -7.77
N GLU A 351 -9.52 10.93 -7.27
CA GLU A 351 -9.66 11.69 -6.01
C GLU A 351 -9.23 10.84 -4.80
N SER A 352 -9.59 9.56 -4.79
CA SER A 352 -9.15 8.60 -3.77
C SER A 352 -7.63 8.46 -3.75
N GLY A 353 -6.99 8.57 -4.91
CA GLY A 353 -5.54 8.59 -5.06
C GLY A 353 -4.90 9.85 -4.49
N TYR A 354 -5.49 11.00 -4.81
CA TYR A 354 -5.09 12.29 -4.26
C TYR A 354 -5.20 12.31 -2.73
N GLU A 355 -6.29 11.79 -2.16
CA GLU A 355 -6.46 11.69 -0.71
C GLU A 355 -5.47 10.73 -0.06
N CYS A 356 -5.11 9.64 -0.73
CA CYS A 356 -4.10 8.70 -0.25
C CYS A 356 -2.69 9.33 -0.22
N MET A 357 -2.35 10.10 -1.25
CA MET A 357 -1.00 10.64 -1.44
C MET A 357 -1.04 12.13 -1.85
N PRO A 358 -1.52 13.04 -0.97
CA PRO A 358 -1.64 14.44 -1.33
C PRO A 358 -0.25 15.08 -1.51
N THR A 359 -0.15 16.02 -2.44
CA THR A 359 1.09 16.77 -2.75
C THR A 359 1.07 18.16 -2.10
N VAL A 360 2.18 18.89 -2.18
CA VAL A 360 2.20 20.33 -1.81
C VAL A 360 1.19 21.18 -2.60
N LEU A 361 0.74 20.72 -3.77
CA LEU A 361 -0.44 21.27 -4.43
C LEU A 361 -1.67 20.53 -3.89
N SER A 362 -2.44 21.22 -3.05
CA SER A 362 -3.58 20.66 -2.30
C SER A 362 -4.76 21.62 -2.27
N ASP A 363 -5.90 21.15 -1.82
CA ASP A 363 -7.05 21.97 -1.42
C ASP A 363 -6.79 22.74 -0.10
N GLU A 364 -7.79 23.49 0.38
CA GLU A 364 -7.74 24.32 1.59
C GLU A 364 -7.33 23.56 2.86
N ARG A 365 -7.63 22.26 2.93
CA ARG A 365 -7.25 21.39 4.05
C ARG A 365 -5.74 21.13 4.11
N GLY A 366 -5.06 21.21 2.97
CA GLY A 366 -3.63 20.94 2.86
C GLY A 366 -3.26 19.45 2.99
N PRO A 367 -2.00 19.11 2.68
CA PRO A 367 -1.57 17.71 2.57
C PRO A 367 -1.05 17.10 3.89
N PHE A 368 -0.80 17.92 4.92
CA PHE A 368 -0.12 17.50 6.13
C PHE A 368 -1.09 17.15 7.25
N GLY A 369 -0.86 16.00 7.91
CA GLY A 369 -1.77 15.48 8.94
C GLY A 369 -3.15 15.08 8.42
N ARG A 370 -3.31 14.90 7.10
CA ARG A 370 -4.61 14.74 6.44
C ARG A 370 -5.39 13.51 6.92
N ASN A 371 -4.71 12.49 7.41
CA ASN A 371 -5.38 11.30 7.93
C ASN A 371 -5.63 11.34 9.44
N ILE A 372 -5.03 12.26 10.20
CA ILE A 372 -5.07 12.22 11.67
C ILE A 372 -6.49 12.24 12.26
N PRO A 373 -7.44 13.07 11.79
CA PRO A 373 -8.80 13.05 12.31
C PRO A 373 -9.47 11.67 12.18
N LEU A 374 -9.22 10.97 11.07
CA LEU A 374 -9.79 9.65 10.83
C LEU A 374 -9.14 8.57 11.71
N VAL A 375 -7.84 8.69 11.96
CA VAL A 375 -7.11 7.80 12.86
C VAL A 375 -7.58 8.00 14.30
N CYS A 376 -7.75 9.25 14.72
CA CYS A 376 -8.23 9.61 16.04
C CYS A 376 -9.64 9.05 16.30
N GLU A 377 -10.55 9.14 15.32
CA GLU A 377 -11.90 8.58 15.46
C GLU A 377 -11.88 7.06 15.66
N ILE A 378 -11.06 6.35 14.89
CA ILE A 378 -10.87 4.89 15.04
C ILE A 378 -10.22 4.56 16.40
N LYS A 379 -9.16 5.26 16.80
CA LYS A 379 -8.49 5.04 18.09
C LYS A 379 -9.44 5.27 19.27
N ARG A 380 -10.27 6.32 19.20
CA ARG A 380 -11.29 6.60 20.20
C ARG A 380 -12.29 5.46 20.31
N ALA A 381 -12.82 4.96 19.19
CA ALA A 381 -13.76 3.84 19.21
C ALA A 381 -13.14 2.55 19.78
N VAL A 382 -11.89 2.25 19.41
CA VAL A 382 -11.14 1.10 19.98
C VAL A 382 -11.02 1.21 21.50
N ASN A 383 -10.67 2.40 22.01
CA ASN A 383 -10.57 2.65 23.44
C ASN A 383 -11.94 2.59 24.14
N GLU A 384 -12.98 3.17 23.55
CA GLU A 384 -14.36 3.15 24.06
C GLU A 384 -14.93 1.72 24.12
N ALA A 385 -14.51 0.85 23.19
CA ALA A 385 -14.83 -0.58 23.20
C ALA A 385 -14.05 -1.40 24.24
N GLY A 386 -13.14 -0.77 25.02
CA GLY A 386 -12.37 -1.40 26.08
C GLY A 386 -11.06 -2.06 25.63
N PHE A 387 -10.61 -1.78 24.40
CA PHE A 387 -9.37 -2.33 23.85
C PHE A 387 -8.27 -1.27 23.81
N HIS A 388 -7.01 -1.71 23.94
CA HIS A 388 -5.84 -0.85 23.87
C HIS A 388 -4.88 -1.24 22.73
N THR A 389 -5.39 -1.96 21.74
CA THR A 389 -4.65 -2.32 20.53
C THR A 389 -4.01 -1.08 19.91
N PRO A 390 -2.68 -1.07 19.66
CA PRO A 390 -1.98 0.05 19.06
C PRO A 390 -2.49 0.40 17.66
N VAL A 391 -2.60 1.71 17.39
CA VAL A 391 -3.02 2.27 16.11
C VAL A 391 -1.86 3.04 15.47
N VAL A 392 -1.48 2.65 14.25
CA VAL A 392 -0.44 3.27 13.44
C VAL A 392 -1.06 4.37 12.55
N ALA A 393 -0.55 5.59 12.67
CA ALA A 393 -0.97 6.74 11.87
C ALA A 393 0.05 7.10 10.78
N ALA A 394 -0.42 7.25 9.54
CA ALA A 394 0.34 7.89 8.46
C ALA A 394 -0.57 8.85 7.70
N GLY A 395 -0.04 9.95 7.17
CA GLY A 395 -0.85 10.91 6.40
C GLY A 395 -0.24 12.30 6.31
N GLY A 396 0.99 12.40 5.80
CA GLY A 396 1.69 13.69 5.70
C GLY A 396 2.23 14.20 7.04
N ILE A 397 2.75 13.29 7.86
CA ILE A 397 3.47 13.62 9.09
C ILE A 397 4.91 13.96 8.70
N THR A 398 5.34 15.21 8.93
CA THR A 398 6.58 15.75 8.35
C THR A 398 7.55 16.37 9.32
N THR A 399 7.17 16.51 10.57
CA THR A 399 7.96 17.17 11.61
C THR A 399 7.97 16.30 12.87
N PHE A 400 9.01 16.49 13.69
CA PHE A 400 9.07 15.84 14.99
C PHE A 400 7.92 16.29 15.89
N GLU A 401 7.62 17.58 15.91
CA GLU A 401 6.57 18.14 16.78
C GLU A 401 5.18 17.65 16.39
N GLN A 402 4.91 17.48 15.10
CA GLN A 402 3.65 16.90 14.65
C GLN A 402 3.53 15.45 15.12
N ALA A 403 4.58 14.65 14.92
CA ALA A 403 4.62 13.25 15.35
C ALA A 403 4.43 13.12 16.86
N GLU A 404 5.19 13.88 17.65
CA GLU A 404 5.14 13.85 19.11
C GLU A 404 3.77 14.34 19.63
N ALA A 405 3.23 15.42 19.08
CA ALA A 405 1.96 15.96 19.55
C ALA A 405 0.76 15.02 19.24
N ILE A 406 0.80 14.27 18.14
CA ILE A 406 -0.19 13.20 17.86
C ILE A 406 -0.17 12.14 18.96
N LEU A 407 1.03 11.70 19.36
CA LEU A 407 1.21 10.70 20.41
C LEU A 407 0.77 11.22 21.78
N GLN A 408 1.18 12.44 22.15
CA GLN A 408 0.83 13.07 23.43
C GLN A 408 -0.68 13.29 23.59
N ARG A 409 -1.39 13.57 22.49
CA ARG A 409 -2.86 13.70 22.50
C ARG A 409 -3.58 12.35 22.46
N GLY A 410 -2.85 11.23 22.34
CA GLY A 410 -3.44 9.89 22.24
C GLY A 410 -4.23 9.66 20.95
N GLU A 411 -3.95 10.42 19.89
CA GLU A 411 -4.64 10.31 18.60
C GLU A 411 -4.17 9.08 17.81
N ALA A 412 -2.97 8.60 18.10
CA ALA A 412 -2.38 7.37 17.59
C ALA A 412 -1.32 6.87 18.58
N ASP A 413 -0.86 5.63 18.39
CA ASP A 413 0.16 5.04 19.25
C ASP A 413 1.52 4.91 18.57
N ILE A 414 1.54 4.88 17.23
CA ILE A 414 2.73 4.69 16.40
C ILE A 414 2.67 5.62 15.18
N ILE A 415 3.80 6.20 14.79
CA ILE A 415 3.91 7.16 13.70
C ILE A 415 4.56 6.52 12.47
N GLY A 416 3.76 6.44 11.40
CA GLY A 416 4.12 5.93 10.09
C GLY A 416 4.65 7.00 9.13
N ALA A 417 5.80 6.74 8.52
CA ALA A 417 6.39 7.60 7.51
C ALA A 417 6.87 6.80 6.29
N ALA A 418 6.14 6.93 5.17
CA ALA A 418 6.51 6.31 3.89
C ALA A 418 7.45 7.23 3.08
N ARG A 419 6.89 8.26 2.43
CA ARG A 419 7.62 9.19 1.56
C ARG A 419 8.79 9.91 2.24
N GLN A 420 8.67 10.23 3.53
CA GLN A 420 9.76 10.84 4.30
C GLN A 420 10.92 9.86 4.52
N SER A 421 10.64 8.61 4.87
CA SER A 421 11.67 7.58 5.02
C SER A 421 12.32 7.23 3.67
N LEU A 422 11.60 7.36 2.55
CA LEU A 422 12.20 7.24 1.22
C LEU A 422 13.15 8.41 0.88
N ALA A 423 12.78 9.63 1.25
CA ALA A 423 13.64 10.81 1.08
C ALA A 423 14.92 10.70 1.93
N ASP A 424 14.77 10.21 3.16
CA ASP A 424 15.85 10.03 4.11
C ASP A 424 15.57 8.85 5.05
N PRO A 425 16.16 7.67 4.79
CA PRO A 425 15.93 6.51 5.64
C PRO A 425 16.47 6.70 7.06
N ASP A 426 17.40 7.62 7.28
CA ASP A 426 18.00 7.86 8.61
C ASP A 426 17.24 8.88 9.44
N TRP A 427 16.12 9.43 8.95
CA TRP A 427 15.55 10.64 9.55
C TRP A 427 15.13 10.46 11.02
N PHE A 428 14.55 9.31 11.36
CA PHE A 428 14.22 8.98 12.75
C PHE A 428 15.47 8.94 13.63
N ARG A 429 16.55 8.30 13.15
CA ARG A 429 17.82 8.23 13.86
C ARG A 429 18.49 9.60 14.00
N LYS A 430 18.45 10.43 12.96
CA LYS A 430 18.95 11.82 13.00
C LYS A 430 18.21 12.63 14.06
N ALA A 431 16.88 12.59 14.06
CA ALA A 431 16.06 13.24 15.08
C ALA A 431 16.37 12.71 16.49
N ARG A 432 16.43 11.39 16.68
CA ARG A 432 16.78 10.74 17.96
C ARG A 432 18.14 11.18 18.51
N LEU A 433 19.10 11.44 17.62
CA LEU A 433 20.47 11.84 17.98
C LEU A 433 20.64 13.35 18.13
N GLY A 434 19.58 14.15 18.05
CA GLY A 434 19.67 15.61 18.08
C GLY A 434 20.32 16.23 16.85
N ARG A 435 20.31 15.51 15.71
CA ARG A 435 20.91 15.90 14.43
C ARG A 435 19.85 16.10 13.35
N GLY A 436 18.64 16.50 13.75
CA GLY A 436 17.51 16.65 12.85
C GLY A 436 17.74 17.67 11.73
N GLU A 437 18.59 18.68 11.94
CA GLU A 437 18.98 19.65 10.90
C GLU A 437 19.62 19.00 9.65
N GLU A 438 20.11 17.76 9.77
CA GLU A 438 20.69 16.99 8.66
C GLU A 438 19.66 16.12 7.92
N VAL A 439 18.39 16.19 8.31
CA VAL A 439 17.32 15.41 7.68
C VAL A 439 17.03 15.97 6.29
N ARG A 440 17.13 15.10 5.29
CA ARG A 440 16.66 15.39 3.94
C ARG A 440 15.14 15.26 3.90
N ARG A 441 14.44 16.39 3.98
CA ARG A 441 12.98 16.42 4.05
C ARG A 441 12.34 16.16 2.69
N CYS A 442 11.33 15.28 2.67
CA CYS A 442 10.52 15.03 1.48
C CYS A 442 9.84 16.32 1.01
N THR A 443 9.85 16.54 -0.30
CA THR A 443 9.22 17.71 -0.93
C THR A 443 7.81 17.43 -1.46
N TYR A 444 7.25 16.24 -1.16
CA TYR A 444 5.87 15.88 -1.46
C TYR A 444 5.47 16.06 -2.94
N THR A 445 6.40 15.73 -3.83
CA THR A 445 6.23 15.85 -5.30
C THR A 445 5.57 14.64 -5.95
N ASN A 446 5.40 13.54 -5.20
CA ASN A 446 4.97 12.23 -5.71
C ASN A 446 5.83 11.68 -6.87
N TYR A 447 7.08 12.13 -7.02
CA TYR A 447 8.02 11.56 -8.00
C TYR A 447 8.16 10.04 -7.86
N CYS A 448 8.15 9.53 -6.62
CA CYS A 448 8.20 8.11 -6.33
C CYS A 448 6.96 7.34 -6.83
N GLU A 449 5.77 7.93 -6.69
CA GLU A 449 4.52 7.36 -7.19
C GLU A 449 4.50 7.38 -8.72
N ALA A 450 5.02 8.43 -9.36
CA ALA A 450 5.10 8.47 -10.82
C ALA A 450 6.01 7.36 -11.40
N LEU A 451 7.03 6.91 -10.65
CA LEU A 451 7.84 5.74 -11.01
C LEU A 451 7.06 4.43 -10.82
N ASP A 452 6.33 4.30 -9.71
CA ASP A 452 5.46 3.15 -9.43
C ASP A 452 4.38 2.99 -10.51
N GLN A 453 3.67 4.08 -10.85
CA GLN A 453 2.69 4.13 -11.95
C GLN A 453 3.32 3.72 -13.30
N ALA A 454 4.58 4.07 -13.52
CA ALA A 454 5.33 3.75 -14.73
C ALA A 454 5.96 2.35 -14.71
N HIS A 455 5.74 1.56 -13.65
CA HIS A 455 6.33 0.24 -13.44
C HIS A 455 7.87 0.27 -13.49
N LYS A 456 8.46 1.28 -12.84
CA LYS A 456 9.91 1.46 -12.75
C LYS A 456 10.37 1.29 -11.32
N GLN A 457 11.63 0.87 -11.17
CA GLN A 457 12.37 0.90 -9.92
C GLN A 457 12.18 2.25 -9.20
N VAL A 458 11.49 2.23 -8.06
CA VAL A 458 11.12 3.44 -7.32
C VAL A 458 12.36 4.02 -6.62
N THR A 459 12.50 5.34 -6.72
CA THR A 459 13.57 6.14 -6.12
C THR A 459 13.02 7.49 -5.66
N CYS A 460 13.85 8.34 -5.06
CA CYS A 460 13.47 9.71 -4.67
C CYS A 460 14.20 10.76 -5.51
N LYS A 461 13.46 11.76 -6.00
CA LYS A 461 14.01 12.93 -6.71
C LYS A 461 15.16 13.64 -5.99
N LEU A 462 15.20 13.56 -4.66
CA LEU A 462 16.17 14.32 -3.85
C LEU A 462 17.56 13.70 -3.83
N TRP A 463 17.72 12.46 -4.28
CA TRP A 463 19.01 11.78 -4.27
C TRP A 463 19.24 10.87 -5.49
N ASP A 464 18.23 10.57 -6.29
CA ASP A 464 18.35 9.55 -7.32
C ASP A 464 19.24 9.96 -8.50
N ARG A 465 19.51 11.25 -8.70
CA ARG A 465 20.35 11.77 -9.80
C ARG A 465 21.65 12.42 -9.35
N VAL A 466 22.05 12.25 -8.09
CA VAL A 466 23.28 12.86 -7.56
C VAL A 466 24.37 11.82 -7.44
N GLN A 467 25.60 12.21 -7.78
CA GLN A 467 26.81 11.40 -7.60
C GLN A 467 26.69 10.00 -8.24
N LEU A 468 26.28 9.96 -9.51
CA LEU A 468 26.07 8.70 -10.26
C LEU A 468 27.39 8.02 -10.65
N ASP A 469 28.48 8.77 -10.61
CA ASP A 469 29.86 8.38 -10.92
C ASP A 469 30.63 7.84 -9.70
N GLU A 470 30.02 7.85 -8.51
CA GLU A 470 30.61 7.24 -7.32
C GLU A 470 30.86 5.73 -7.51
N LEU A 471 32.00 5.26 -7.03
CA LEU A 471 32.34 3.83 -7.02
C LEU A 471 31.28 3.05 -6.23
N ASN A 472 30.86 1.92 -6.78
CA ASN A 472 29.87 0.99 -6.19
C ASN A 472 28.43 1.53 -6.08
N VAL A 473 28.04 2.52 -6.90
CA VAL A 473 26.64 2.94 -6.99
C VAL A 473 25.86 2.01 -7.91
N THR A 474 24.88 1.30 -7.35
CA THR A 474 23.91 0.54 -8.13
C THR A 474 22.94 1.48 -8.83
N LEU A 475 22.85 1.36 -10.16
CA LEU A 475 21.98 2.18 -11.01
C LEU A 475 20.71 1.43 -11.41
N SER A 476 19.68 2.19 -11.76
CA SER A 476 18.46 1.67 -12.35
C SER A 476 18.72 1.02 -13.70
N ASP A 477 17.77 0.20 -14.17
CA ASP A 477 17.90 -0.53 -15.43
C ASP A 477 18.12 0.39 -16.65
N ASP A 478 17.64 1.64 -16.59
CA ASP A 478 17.87 2.66 -17.61
C ASP A 478 19.19 3.46 -17.44
N GLY A 479 19.98 3.15 -16.41
CA GLY A 479 21.27 3.77 -16.09
C GLY A 479 21.19 5.23 -15.60
N ARG A 480 19.98 5.76 -15.34
CA ARG A 480 19.78 7.21 -15.10
C ARG A 480 19.64 7.58 -13.63
N ARG A 481 19.48 6.61 -12.74
CA ARG A 481 19.21 6.86 -11.32
C ARG A 481 20.01 5.91 -10.45
N ARG A 482 20.56 6.38 -9.34
CA ARG A 482 20.99 5.47 -8.27
C ARG A 482 19.77 4.82 -7.63
N LEU A 483 19.89 3.56 -7.21
CA LEU A 483 18.79 2.80 -6.59
C LEU A 483 18.70 2.96 -5.08
N LEU A 484 19.75 3.50 -4.46
CA LEU A 484 19.85 3.68 -3.01
C LEU A 484 20.17 5.12 -2.65
N PRO A 485 19.55 5.67 -1.57
CA PRO A 485 19.95 6.94 -1.01
C PRO A 485 21.39 6.86 -0.47
N PRO A 486 22.18 7.94 -0.61
CA PRO A 486 23.52 8.02 -0.03
C PRO A 486 23.52 7.67 1.45
N GLU A 487 24.59 7.02 1.91
CA GLU A 487 24.82 6.75 3.32
C GLU A 487 24.95 8.07 4.10
N TRP A 488 24.34 8.13 5.27
CA TRP A 488 24.59 9.26 6.17
C TRP A 488 25.94 9.11 6.85
N GLN A 489 26.89 9.99 6.49
CA GLN A 489 28.27 9.98 7.02
C GLN A 489 28.34 10.14 8.54
N GLY A 490 27.31 10.73 9.16
CA GLY A 490 27.20 10.86 10.60
C GLY A 490 27.18 9.53 11.37
N SER A 491 26.83 8.42 10.71
CA SER A 491 26.81 7.08 11.30
C SER A 491 28.22 6.49 11.53
N LYS A 492 29.19 6.80 10.65
CA LYS A 492 30.57 6.24 10.68
C LYS A 492 31.42 6.80 11.83
N VAL A 493 31.21 8.06 12.21
CA VAL A 493 31.93 8.70 13.33
C VAL A 493 31.55 8.07 14.67
N GLN A 494 30.32 7.57 14.82
CA GLN A 494 29.86 6.91 16.05
C GLN A 494 30.27 5.44 16.15
N SER A 495 30.31 4.69 15.04
CA SER A 495 30.82 3.30 15.06
C SER A 495 32.29 3.22 15.42
N LEU A 496 33.07 4.25 15.08
CA LEU A 496 34.47 4.40 15.49
C LEU A 496 34.57 4.80 16.98
N LYS A 497 33.77 5.74 17.47
CA LYS A 497 33.78 6.13 18.90
C LYS A 497 33.34 5.00 19.84
N SER A 498 32.29 4.27 19.48
CA SER A 498 31.78 3.13 20.28
C SER A 498 32.75 1.95 20.33
N LYS A 499 33.53 1.69 19.27
CA LYS A 499 34.63 0.72 19.30
C LYS A 499 35.78 1.18 20.21
N VAL A 500 36.14 2.48 20.15
CA VAL A 500 37.21 3.04 20.99
C VAL A 500 36.83 3.06 22.47
N GLU A 501 35.57 3.33 22.82
CA GLU A 501 35.08 3.30 24.21
C GLU A 501 34.88 1.86 24.74
N GLY A 502 34.59 0.88 23.86
CA GLY A 502 34.54 -0.54 24.21
C GLY A 502 35.90 -1.14 24.54
N ASP A 503 36.96 -0.72 23.83
CA ASP A 503 38.33 -1.17 24.08
C ASP A 503 38.98 -0.52 25.32
N GLN A 504 38.43 0.59 25.84
CA GLN A 504 38.94 1.26 27.04
C GLN A 504 38.41 0.71 28.37
N ASN A 505 37.37 -0.14 28.35
CA ASN A 505 36.83 -0.80 29.54
C ASN A 505 37.31 -2.25 29.70
N GLY A 506 38.31 -2.66 28.91
CA GLY A 506 38.93 -3.99 28.95
C GLY A 506 40.42 -3.93 29.24
N PHE A 507 40.82 -3.36 30.38
CA PHE A 507 42.14 -3.55 30.99
C PHE A 507 42.05 -3.62 32.51
#